data_AF-A0A6G2DWV8-F1
#
_entry.id   AF-A0A6G2DWV8-F1
#
_cell.length_a   1.000
_cell.length_b   1.000
_cell.length_c   1.000
_cell.angle_alpha   90.00
_cell.angle_beta   90.00
_cell.angle_gamma   90.00
#
_symmetry.space_group_name_H-M   'P 1'
#
loop_
_entity.id
_entity.type
_entity.pdbx_description
1 polymer ?
#
loop_
_entity_poly.entity_id
_entity_poly.type
_entity_poly.pdbx_seq_one_letter_code
_entity_poly.pdbx_strand_id
1 'polypeptide(L)'
;EKKVAEAEKKAKAQKEEDRRNYPTITYKTLDLEIAESDVEVKKAELELLKEEAKTRNKDTINQAKAKVESKQAEATRLEKIKTDREQAETTR
;
A
#
# COMPACT_ATOMS: atom_id res chain seq x y z
N GLU A 1 -13.40 10.16 3.52
CA GLU A 1 -13.49 8.92 4.34
C GLU A 1 -14.06 7.73 3.57
N LYS A 2 -15.19 7.86 2.84
CA LYS A 2 -15.77 6.76 2.02
C LYS A 2 -14.78 6.08 1.05
N LYS A 3 -13.93 6.83 0.34
CA LYS A 3 -12.99 6.28 -0.66
C LYS A 3 -11.88 5.41 -0.06
N VAL A 4 -11.35 5.76 1.12
CA VAL A 4 -10.32 4.97 1.80
C VAL A 4 -10.93 3.69 2.37
N ALA A 5 -12.11 3.78 2.96
CA ALA A 5 -12.82 2.61 3.47
C ALA A 5 -13.17 1.60 2.34
N GLU A 6 -13.53 2.10 1.16
CA GLU A 6 -13.78 1.25 -0.01
C GLU A 6 -12.49 0.56 -0.51
N ALA A 7 -11.38 1.29 -0.55
CA ALA A 7 -10.07 0.73 -0.92
C ALA A 7 -9.59 -0.32 0.09
N GLU A 8 -9.75 -0.05 1.39
CA GLU A 8 -9.41 -0.99 2.48
C GLU A 8 -10.27 -2.26 2.40
N LYS A 9 -11.57 -2.12 2.08
CA LYS A 9 -12.48 -3.26 1.90
C LYS A 9 -12.09 -4.10 0.67
N LYS A 10 -11.64 -3.47 -0.41
CA LYS A 10 -11.18 -4.15 -1.62
C LYS A 10 -9.88 -4.94 -1.36
N ALA A 11 -8.89 -4.34 -0.69
CA ALA A 11 -7.66 -5.03 -0.30
C ALA A 11 -7.95 -6.24 0.62
N LYS A 12 -8.88 -6.07 1.57
CA LYS A 12 -9.29 -7.15 2.48
C LYS A 12 -10.02 -8.29 1.76
N ALA A 13 -10.90 -7.97 0.80
CA ALA A 13 -11.58 -8.97 -0.02
C ALA A 13 -10.59 -9.79 -0.86
N GLN A 14 -9.62 -9.11 -1.48
CA GLN A 14 -8.57 -9.75 -2.27
C GLN A 14 -7.70 -10.68 -1.40
N LYS A 15 -7.41 -10.29 -0.15
CA LYS A 15 -6.70 -11.12 0.83
C LYS A 15 -7.45 -12.38 1.28
N GLU A 16 -8.77 -12.28 1.38
CA GLU A 16 -9.61 -13.44 1.70
C GLU A 16 -9.73 -14.41 0.52
N GLU A 17 -9.85 -13.88 -0.71
CA GLU A 17 -9.86 -14.68 -1.93
C GLU A 17 -8.52 -15.40 -2.15
N ASP A 18 -7.41 -14.69 -2.01
CA ASP A 18 -6.06 -15.24 -2.13
C ASP A 18 -5.80 -16.35 -1.09
N ARG A 19 -6.22 -16.14 0.17
CA ARG A 19 -6.20 -17.17 1.23
C ARG A 19 -7.04 -18.41 0.90
N ARG A 20 -8.18 -18.24 0.22
CA ARG A 20 -9.07 -19.36 -0.14
C ARG A 20 -8.54 -20.14 -1.35
N ASN A 21 -7.92 -19.46 -2.31
CA ASN A 21 -7.43 -20.07 -3.54
C ASN A 21 -6.04 -20.71 -3.40
N TYR A 22 -5.21 -20.21 -2.47
CA TYR A 22 -3.88 -20.74 -2.18
C TYR A 22 -3.72 -21.07 -0.67
N PRO A 23 -4.38 -22.14 -0.17
CA PRO A 23 -4.41 -22.48 1.25
C PRO A 23 -3.06 -22.93 1.81
N THR A 24 -2.10 -23.27 0.94
CA THR A 24 -0.77 -23.78 1.29
C THR A 24 0.26 -22.67 1.50
N ILE A 25 -0.02 -21.66 2.34
CA ILE A 25 0.96 -20.79 3.05
C ILE A 25 2.20 -20.22 2.31
N THR A 26 2.21 -20.15 0.97
CA THR A 26 3.38 -19.65 0.22
C THR A 26 3.29 -18.15 0.02
N TYR A 27 3.66 -17.41 1.08
CA TYR A 27 3.85 -15.96 1.10
C TYR A 27 2.59 -15.15 0.76
N LYS A 28 2.45 -13.93 1.29
CA LYS A 28 1.50 -12.99 0.66
C LYS A 28 1.90 -12.90 -0.81
N THR A 29 0.95 -13.01 -1.74
CA THR A 29 1.23 -12.66 -3.14
C THR A 29 1.76 -11.23 -3.15
N LEU A 30 2.85 -11.00 -3.87
CA LEU A 30 3.50 -9.68 -3.93
C LEU A 30 2.48 -8.61 -4.38
N ASP A 31 1.53 -8.99 -5.25
CA ASP A 31 0.35 -8.19 -5.61
C ASP A 31 -0.52 -7.76 -4.43
N LEU A 32 -0.73 -8.62 -3.44
CA LEU A 32 -1.51 -8.30 -2.24
C LEU A 32 -0.75 -7.34 -1.33
N GLU A 33 0.57 -7.50 -1.20
CA GLU A 33 1.41 -6.57 -0.44
C GLU A 33 1.50 -5.18 -1.10
N ILE A 34 1.56 -5.15 -2.44
CA ILE A 34 1.44 -3.91 -3.24
C ILE A 34 0.06 -3.27 -3.01
N ALA A 35 -1.02 -4.05 -3.06
CA ALA A 35 -2.37 -3.54 -2.84
C ALA A 35 -2.60 -3.03 -1.40
N GLU A 36 -2.08 -3.72 -0.39
CA GLU A 36 -2.10 -3.25 1.01
C GLU A 36 -1.30 -1.94 1.15
N SER A 37 -0.10 -1.87 0.57
CA SER A 37 0.74 -0.66 0.60
C SER A 37 0.08 0.55 -0.08
N ASP A 38 -0.57 0.36 -1.24
CA ASP A 38 -1.26 1.44 -1.97
C ASP A 38 -2.43 2.03 -1.15
N VAL A 39 -3.18 1.18 -0.43
CA VAL A 39 -4.21 1.64 0.51
C VAL A 39 -3.60 2.41 1.66
N GLU A 40 -2.47 1.94 2.21
CA GLU A 40 -1.79 2.61 3.30
C GLU A 40 -1.22 3.98 2.91
N VAL A 41 -0.70 4.14 1.70
CA VAL A 41 -0.27 5.44 1.14
C VAL A 41 -1.46 6.39 1.08
N LYS A 42 -2.58 5.99 0.46
CA LYS A 42 -3.79 6.82 0.37
C LYS A 42 -4.36 7.20 1.73
N LYS A 43 -4.27 6.31 2.71
CA LYS A 43 -4.69 6.57 4.09
C LYS A 43 -3.78 7.61 4.75
N ALA A 44 -2.47 7.48 4.57
CA ALA A 44 -1.49 8.43 5.10
C ALA A 44 -1.62 9.82 4.44
N GLU A 45 -1.84 9.90 3.12
CA GLU A 45 -2.12 11.16 2.43
C GLU A 45 -3.38 11.85 2.96
N LEU A 46 -4.44 11.07 3.23
CA LEU A 46 -5.68 11.61 3.79
C LEU A 46 -5.47 12.10 5.23
N GLU A 47 -4.69 11.37 6.02
CA GLU A 47 -4.33 11.77 7.38
C GLU A 47 -3.48 13.05 7.38
N LEU A 48 -2.51 13.17 6.47
CA LEU A 48 -1.73 14.38 6.23
C LEU A 48 -2.62 15.57 5.87
N LEU A 49 -3.59 15.39 4.95
CA LEU A 49 -4.53 16.45 4.56
C LEU A 49 -5.39 16.92 5.74
N LYS A 50 -5.83 15.97 6.58
CA LYS A 50 -6.54 16.28 7.83
C LYS A 50 -5.63 17.02 8.81
N GLU A 51 -4.37 16.65 8.91
CA GLU A 51 -3.40 17.32 9.78
C GLU A 51 -3.11 18.74 9.30
N GLU A 52 -2.83 18.95 8.01
CA GLU A 52 -2.66 20.29 7.40
C GLU A 52 -3.89 21.18 7.60
N ALA A 53 -5.10 20.59 7.60
CA ALA A 53 -6.33 21.32 7.87
C ALA A 53 -6.54 21.63 9.36
N LYS A 54 -6.01 20.80 10.27
CA LYS A 54 -6.25 20.87 11.72
C LYS A 54 -5.18 21.68 12.46
N THR A 55 -3.93 21.62 12.00
CA THR A 55 -2.79 22.31 12.59
C THR A 55 -2.01 23.05 11.51
N ARG A 56 -1.45 24.21 11.86
CA ARG A 56 -0.46 24.92 11.02
C ARG A 56 0.97 24.62 11.46
N ASN A 57 1.16 23.59 12.30
CA ASN A 57 2.48 23.23 12.79
C ASN A 57 3.28 22.53 11.69
N LYS A 58 4.22 23.27 11.10
CA LYS A 58 5.06 22.81 9.98
C LYS A 58 5.84 21.53 10.32
N ASP A 59 6.30 21.38 11.55
CA ASP A 59 7.11 20.24 11.97
C ASP A 59 6.31 18.93 11.88
N THR A 60 5.06 18.96 12.37
CA THR A 60 4.15 17.81 12.38
C THR A 60 3.70 17.45 10.96
N ILE A 61 3.37 18.45 10.14
CA ILE A 61 3.04 18.28 8.72
C ILE A 61 4.23 17.66 7.95
N ASN A 62 5.45 18.13 8.19
CA ASN A 62 6.65 17.61 7.55
C ASN A 62 6.92 16.15 7.96
N GLN A 63 6.70 15.80 9.23
CA GLN A 63 6.81 14.43 9.70
C GLN A 63 5.77 13.51 9.05
N ALA A 64 4.53 13.97 8.90
CA ALA A 64 3.48 13.25 8.19
C ALA A 64 3.81 13.10 6.69
N LYS A 65 4.35 14.13 6.03
CA LYS A 65 4.84 14.06 4.64
C LYS A 65 5.95 13.03 4.46
N ALA A 66 6.92 13.01 5.36
CA ALA A 66 8.01 12.03 5.33
C ALA A 66 7.48 10.58 5.48
N LYS A 67 6.46 10.36 6.31
CA LYS A 67 5.80 9.05 6.42
C LYS A 67 5.11 8.63 5.12
N VAL A 68 4.39 9.56 4.47
CA VAL A 68 3.76 9.29 3.17
C VAL A 68 4.80 8.92 2.13
N GLU A 69 5.87 9.71 2.02
CA GLU A 69 6.96 9.49 1.06
C GLU A 69 7.66 8.13 1.28
N SER A 70 7.89 7.76 2.54
CA SER A 70 8.46 6.45 2.89
C SER A 70 7.56 5.29 2.47
N LYS A 71 6.24 5.39 2.66
CA LYS A 71 5.31 4.34 2.24
C LYS A 71 5.20 4.25 0.72
N GLN A 72 5.25 5.39 0.05
CA GLN A 72 5.23 5.44 -1.41
C GLN A 72 6.49 4.79 -2.00
N ALA A 73 7.65 5.04 -1.40
CA ALA A 73 8.90 4.39 -1.79
C ALA A 73 8.87 2.85 -1.59
N GLU A 74 8.24 2.37 -0.52
CA GLU A 74 8.04 0.94 -0.27
C GLU A 74 7.13 0.30 -1.34
N ALA A 75 6.00 0.94 -1.65
CA ALA A 75 5.09 0.49 -2.72
C ALA A 75 5.80 0.40 -4.08
N THR A 76 6.60 1.42 -4.45
CA THR A 76 7.39 1.40 -5.69
C THR A 76 8.46 0.30 -5.67
N ARG A 77 9.07 0.02 -4.52
CA ARG A 77 10.05 -1.06 -4.39
C ARG A 77 9.40 -2.43 -4.61
N LEU A 78 8.21 -2.64 -4.07
CA LEU A 78 7.43 -3.87 -4.27
C LEU A 78 7.03 -4.05 -5.74
N GLU A 79 6.60 -2.99 -6.41
CA GLU A 79 6.29 -3.02 -7.85
C GLU A 79 7.51 -3.42 -8.69
N LYS A 80 8.69 -2.87 -8.40
CA LYS A 80 9.94 -3.26 -9.07
C LYS A 80 10.28 -4.73 -8.87
N ILE A 81 10.11 -5.25 -7.65
CA ILE A 81 10.33 -6.67 -7.36
C ILE A 81 9.36 -7.54 -8.17
N LYS A 82 8.12 -7.07 -8.38
CA LYS A 82 7.13 -7.78 -9.19
C LYS A 82 7.59 -7.87 -10.63
N THR A 83 7.94 -6.74 -11.21
CA THR A 83 8.40 -6.66 -12.60
C THR A 83 9.66 -7.51 -12.83
N ASP A 84 10.64 -7.44 -11.91
CA ASP A 84 11.86 -8.24 -11.98
C ASP A 84 11.56 -9.75 -11.95
N ARG A 85 10.64 -10.18 -11.08
CA ARG A 85 10.20 -11.57 -11.00
C ARG A 85 9.47 -12.03 -12.26
N GLU A 86 8.56 -11.23 -12.80
CA GLU A 86 7.84 -11.56 -14.04
C GLU A 86 8.82 -11.70 -15.22
N GLN A 87 9.83 -10.83 -15.31
CA GLN A 87 10.88 -10.95 -16.33
C GLN A 87 11.74 -12.22 -16.13
N ALA A 88 12.10 -12.55 -14.89
CA ALA A 88 12.85 -13.76 -14.57
C ALA A 88 12.05 -15.05 -14.89
N GLU A 89 10.73 -15.05 -14.71
CA GLU A 89 9.86 -16.17 -15.08
C GLU A 89 9.66 -16.28 -16.60
N THR A 90 9.62 -15.15 -17.32
CA THR A 90 9.43 -15.13 -18.80
C THR A 90 10.69 -15.51 -19.57
N THR A 91 11.88 -15.32 -18.99
CA THR A 91 13.18 -15.64 -19.63
C THR A 91 13.60 -17.11 -19.45
N ARG A 92 12.76 -17.92 -18.79
CA ARG A 92 13.07 -19.31 -18.39
C ARG A 92 12.49 -20.33 -19.34
#